data_AF-A0A0D2M6D4-F1
#
_entry.id   AF-A0A0D2M6D4-F1
#
_cell.length_a   1.000
_cell.length_b   1.000
_cell.length_c   1.000
_cell.angle_alpha   90.00
_cell.angle_beta   90.00
_cell.angle_gamma   90.00
#
_symmetry.space_group_name_H-M   'P 1'
#
loop_
_entity.id
_entity.type
_entity.pdbx_description
1 polymer ?
#
loop_
_entity_poly.entity_id
_entity_poly.type
_entity_poly.pdbx_seq_one_letter_code
_entity_poly.pdbx_strand_id
1 'polypeptide(L)'
;MSHVPSGLCAPLVVVLTVAAAVSAQAAKAPKPTIGLCTPVRALLKSCALKSAPAVNQFCSELLASPNATADSQDPSTIHIGCGLATAAQLSTGLAALESKVNASMKGLPVAAQVNSSATDAALLQLQAALAALQARLDALKPQVASANATLQQLAAATNAEVALLKAAEEQLAANATAEIAAIKSGLQLLAANTTAEITSLQAGLKAINVSDFVRVGTPINAATLGGVAPNGYVRVPTQVVLFALPDRKTGSLGGRAGADALCQSATSRPPGYLNARAFLSFYVVGSATGDAVKDMPTNYGVPTNLPIVSANNILLAANWAALLSGSPLNTSFVGAGVVPSAPPNYLETYFWFGTYADGQVASNQCAGWTSAAGSDYGRTGVTLSASLGDGVVANCYNALHVFCLAF
;
A
#
# COMPACT_ATOMS: atom_id res chain seq x y z
N MET A 1 -43.17 -26.96 -12.54
CA MET A 1 -44.09 -25.84 -12.29
C MET A 1 -43.67 -25.24 -10.94
N SER A 2 -43.18 -24.03 -10.76
CA SER A 2 -43.20 -22.83 -11.60
C SER A 2 -41.95 -21.97 -11.29
N HIS A 3 -41.35 -21.47 -12.37
CA HIS A 3 -40.66 -20.21 -12.61
C HIS A 3 -39.72 -19.53 -11.58
N VAL A 4 -38.45 -19.47 -12.03
CA VAL A 4 -37.40 -18.47 -11.75
C VAL A 4 -37.78 -17.11 -12.38
N PRO A 5 -37.29 -15.98 -11.84
CA PRO A 5 -36.44 -15.15 -12.69
C PRO A 5 -35.15 -14.67 -12.02
N SER A 6 -34.10 -14.72 -12.83
CA SER A 6 -32.76 -14.18 -12.64
C SER A 6 -32.77 -12.65 -12.77
N GLY A 7 -31.95 -11.96 -11.98
CA GLY A 7 -31.68 -10.54 -12.15
C GLY A 7 -30.37 -10.16 -11.48
N LEU A 8 -29.28 -10.21 -12.25
CA LEU A 8 -27.96 -9.70 -11.88
C LEU A 8 -28.05 -8.18 -11.63
N CYS A 9 -27.59 -7.74 -10.46
CA CYS A 9 -27.12 -6.37 -10.25
C CYS A 9 -25.67 -6.45 -9.74
N ALA A 10 -24.73 -6.00 -10.57
CA ALA A 10 -23.34 -5.82 -10.21
C ALA A 10 -23.19 -4.66 -9.21
N PRO A 11 -22.23 -4.74 -8.25
CA PRO A 11 -21.96 -3.63 -7.35
C PRO A 11 -21.18 -2.53 -8.08
N LEU A 12 -21.71 -1.31 -8.05
CA LEU A 12 -21.02 -0.09 -8.43
C LEU A 12 -19.90 0.17 -7.41
N VAL A 13 -18.67 -0.15 -7.79
CA VAL A 13 -17.46 0.19 -7.03
C VAL A 13 -17.23 1.69 -7.18
N VAL A 14 -17.57 2.46 -6.14
CA VAL A 14 -17.16 3.86 -6.00
C VAL A 14 -15.71 3.87 -5.53
N VAL A 15 -14.77 4.02 -6.48
CA VAL A 15 -13.37 4.31 -6.16
C VAL A 15 -13.28 5.78 -5.76
N LEU A 16 -13.11 6.01 -4.47
CA LEU A 16 -12.84 7.31 -3.87
C LEU A 16 -11.34 7.62 -4.05
N THR A 17 -10.96 8.37 -5.08
CA THR A 17 -9.63 8.99 -5.14
C THR A 17 -9.68 10.39 -4.53
N VAL A 18 -9.15 10.49 -3.31
CA VAL A 18 -8.81 11.75 -2.64
C VAL A 18 -7.57 12.33 -3.33
N ALA A 19 -7.69 13.53 -3.88
CA ALA A 19 -6.56 14.38 -4.23
C ALA A 19 -6.82 15.79 -3.70
N ALA A 20 -6.09 16.16 -2.65
CA ALA A 20 -6.02 17.52 -2.14
C ALA A 20 -4.94 18.30 -2.91
N ALA A 21 -5.27 19.51 -3.39
CA ALA A 21 -4.33 20.60 -3.61
C ALA A 21 -5.05 21.95 -3.80
N VAL A 22 -5.14 22.72 -2.71
CA VAL A 22 -4.67 24.11 -2.53
C VAL A 22 -4.72 25.06 -3.76
N SER A 23 -5.62 26.06 -3.62
CA SER A 23 -5.58 27.46 -4.05
C SER A 23 -5.24 27.85 -5.50
N ALA A 24 -6.17 28.57 -6.14
CA ALA A 24 -5.84 29.65 -7.08
C ALA A 24 -6.93 30.72 -7.12
N GLN A 25 -6.51 31.97 -6.89
CA GLN A 25 -7.22 33.22 -7.18
C GLN A 25 -7.39 33.45 -8.69
N ALA A 26 -8.23 34.45 -8.99
CA ALA A 26 -8.51 35.10 -10.28
C ALA A 26 -9.76 34.53 -11.02
N ALA A 27 -10.59 35.33 -11.69
CA ALA A 27 -10.40 36.65 -12.23
C ALA A 27 -11.75 37.38 -12.38
N LYS A 28 -11.67 38.71 -12.37
CA LYS A 28 -12.74 39.65 -12.72
C LYS A 28 -13.27 39.33 -14.12
N ALA A 29 -14.56 39.01 -14.23
CA ALA A 29 -15.22 38.72 -15.50
C ALA A 29 -15.11 39.91 -16.48
N PRO A 30 -14.87 39.68 -17.78
CA PRO A 30 -14.85 40.74 -18.78
C PRO A 30 -16.26 41.31 -18.98
N LYS A 31 -16.36 42.63 -19.10
CA LYS A 31 -17.61 43.31 -19.51
C LYS A 31 -18.09 42.73 -20.84
N PRO A 32 -19.34 42.28 -20.96
CA PRO A 32 -19.87 41.81 -22.24
C PRO A 32 -19.92 42.97 -23.22
N THR A 33 -19.18 42.87 -24.32
CA THR A 33 -19.34 43.75 -25.47
C THR A 33 -20.64 43.33 -26.17
N ILE A 34 -21.62 44.23 -26.18
CA ILE A 34 -22.94 43.99 -26.79
C ILE A 34 -22.75 43.91 -28.31
N GLY A 35 -22.65 42.71 -28.85
CA GLY A 35 -22.77 42.48 -30.28
C GLY A 35 -24.22 42.68 -30.70
N LEU A 36 -24.47 43.62 -31.62
CA LEU A 36 -25.78 43.79 -32.26
C LEU A 36 -26.21 42.47 -32.91
N CYS A 37 -27.38 41.95 -32.54
CA CYS A 37 -27.96 40.75 -33.11
C CYS A 37 -28.11 40.89 -34.65
N THR A 38 -27.80 39.81 -35.36
CA THR A 38 -27.86 39.66 -36.83
C THR A 38 -29.12 40.22 -37.52
N PRO A 39 -30.34 40.18 -36.92
CA PRO A 39 -31.53 40.77 -37.53
C PRO A 39 -31.47 42.30 -37.67
N VAL A 40 -30.84 42.99 -36.71
CA VAL A 40 -30.69 44.46 -36.73
C VAL A 40 -29.76 44.91 -37.86
N ARG A 41 -28.74 44.08 -38.16
CA ARG A 41 -27.81 44.29 -39.28
C ARG A 41 -28.47 44.09 -40.64
N ALA A 42 -29.50 43.26 -40.73
CA ALA A 42 -30.30 43.08 -41.93
C ALA A 42 -31.25 44.27 -42.15
N LEU A 43 -31.90 44.77 -41.09
CA LEU A 43 -32.74 45.97 -41.16
C LEU A 43 -31.98 47.24 -41.62
N LEU A 44 -30.74 47.41 -41.14
CA LEU A 44 -29.85 48.51 -41.54
C LEU A 44 -29.56 48.53 -43.05
N LYS A 45 -29.47 47.36 -43.70
CA LYS A 45 -29.28 47.27 -45.16
C LYS A 45 -30.54 47.63 -45.93
N SER A 46 -31.73 47.35 -45.37
CA SER A 46 -33.02 47.64 -46.00
C SER A 46 -33.35 49.13 -46.04
N CYS A 47 -32.95 49.89 -45.01
CA CYS A 47 -33.16 51.34 -44.95
C CYS A 47 -32.27 52.13 -45.94
N ALA A 48 -31.27 51.51 -46.57
CA ALA A 48 -30.32 52.17 -47.48
C ALA A 48 -30.80 52.29 -48.94
N LEU A 49 -31.94 51.68 -49.32
CA LEU A 49 -32.47 51.73 -50.69
C LEU A 49 -33.72 52.63 -50.82
N LYS A 50 -33.47 53.90 -51.17
CA LYS A 50 -34.30 54.94 -51.84
C LYS A 50 -35.80 55.17 -51.48
N SER A 51 -36.01 56.36 -50.90
CA SER A 51 -36.79 57.53 -51.40
C SER A 51 -38.31 57.67 -51.20
N ALA A 52 -38.90 57.13 -50.13
CA ALA A 52 -40.20 57.60 -49.63
C ALA A 52 -40.03 58.34 -48.28
N PRO A 53 -40.59 59.57 -48.10
CA PRO A 53 -40.45 60.33 -46.86
C PRO A 53 -40.90 59.56 -45.61
N ALA A 54 -41.96 58.75 -45.74
CA ALA A 54 -42.49 57.93 -44.66
C ALA A 54 -41.53 56.80 -44.22
N VAL A 55 -40.75 56.23 -45.16
CA VAL A 55 -39.79 55.16 -44.87
C VAL A 55 -38.53 55.73 -44.20
N ASN A 56 -38.11 56.93 -44.60
CA ASN A 56 -37.00 57.63 -43.96
C ASN A 56 -37.34 58.05 -42.52
N GLN A 57 -38.59 58.48 -42.25
CA GLN A 57 -39.02 58.82 -40.90
C GLN A 57 -39.07 57.59 -39.98
N PHE A 58 -39.59 56.46 -40.49
CA PHE A 58 -39.60 55.19 -39.77
C PHE A 58 -38.19 54.66 -39.46
N CYS A 59 -37.26 54.74 -40.42
CA CYS A 59 -35.86 54.33 -40.21
C CYS A 59 -35.11 55.26 -39.24
N SER A 60 -35.47 56.55 -39.17
CA SER A 60 -34.84 57.53 -38.27
C SER A 60 -35.24 57.31 -36.80
N GLU A 61 -36.49 56.93 -36.55
CA GLU A 61 -36.97 56.59 -35.20
C GLU A 61 -36.37 55.28 -34.67
N LEU A 62 -36.15 54.29 -35.55
CA LEU A 62 -35.54 53.01 -35.19
C LEU A 62 -34.04 53.08 -34.87
N LEU A 63 -33.34 54.12 -35.38
CA LEU A 63 -31.88 54.27 -35.27
C LEU A 63 -31.45 55.34 -34.24
N ALA A 64 -32.38 55.96 -33.52
CA ALA A 64 -32.05 56.88 -32.45
C ALA A 64 -31.31 56.15 -31.30
N SER A 65 -30.17 56.70 -30.87
CA SER A 65 -29.27 56.06 -29.90
C SER A 65 -29.96 55.77 -28.56
N PRO A 66 -29.75 54.59 -27.93
CA PRO A 66 -30.43 54.24 -26.69
C PRO A 66 -29.81 55.02 -25.52
N ASN A 67 -30.52 56.04 -25.03
CA ASN A 67 -30.24 56.58 -23.70
C ASN A 67 -30.90 55.63 -22.69
N ALA A 68 -30.08 54.81 -22.02
CA ALA A 68 -30.55 53.84 -21.06
C ALA A 68 -31.04 54.56 -19.78
N THR A 69 -32.35 54.77 -19.67
CA THR A 69 -33.01 55.00 -18.39
C THR A 69 -34.13 53.99 -18.21
N ALA A 70 -34.11 53.33 -17.06
CA ALA A 70 -35.14 52.40 -16.62
C ALA A 70 -36.50 53.12 -16.53
N ASP A 71 -37.56 52.39 -16.90
CA ASP A 71 -38.96 52.78 -16.85
C ASP A 71 -39.37 54.06 -17.61
N SER A 72 -39.63 53.90 -18.91
CA SER A 72 -40.61 54.73 -19.61
C SER A 72 -41.88 53.90 -19.84
N GLN A 73 -43.01 54.33 -19.28
CA GLN A 73 -44.34 53.75 -19.52
C GLN A 73 -45.08 54.44 -20.68
N ASP A 74 -44.36 55.12 -21.58
CA ASP A 74 -44.94 55.69 -22.80
C ASP A 74 -45.07 54.60 -23.89
N PRO A 75 -46.28 54.25 -24.35
CA PRO A 75 -46.50 53.21 -25.34
C PRO A 75 -46.06 53.61 -26.77
N SER A 76 -45.55 54.83 -26.98
CA SER A 76 -45.07 55.30 -28.28
C SER A 76 -43.57 55.09 -28.52
N THR A 77 -42.77 54.83 -27.47
CA THR A 77 -41.31 54.66 -27.54
C THR A 77 -40.89 53.24 -27.16
N ILE A 78 -40.80 52.34 -28.14
CA ILE A 78 -40.32 50.97 -27.92
C ILE A 78 -38.78 50.97 -27.82
N HIS A 79 -38.26 51.02 -26.59
CA HIS A 79 -36.84 50.80 -26.32
C HIS A 79 -36.54 49.30 -26.21
N ILE A 80 -36.05 48.67 -27.28
CA ILE A 80 -35.56 47.28 -27.24
C ILE A 80 -34.16 47.27 -26.61
N GLY A 81 -34.10 47.38 -25.29
CA GLY A 81 -32.88 47.07 -24.51
C GLY A 81 -32.72 45.57 -24.32
N CYS A 82 -31.48 45.07 -24.27
CA CYS A 82 -31.14 43.64 -24.11
C CYS A 82 -31.43 43.05 -22.71
N GLY A 83 -32.45 43.55 -22.00
CA GLY A 83 -33.01 42.89 -20.82
C GLY A 83 -34.05 41.85 -21.24
N LEU A 84 -34.26 40.78 -20.46
CA LEU A 84 -35.30 39.77 -20.72
C LEU A 84 -36.66 40.45 -20.92
N ALA A 85 -37.05 40.68 -22.17
CA ALA A 85 -38.41 41.03 -22.50
C ALA A 85 -39.26 39.80 -22.20
N THR A 86 -40.17 39.93 -21.24
CA THR A 86 -41.13 38.87 -20.93
C THR A 86 -41.95 38.56 -22.18
N ALA A 87 -42.42 37.31 -22.32
CA ALA A 87 -43.26 36.93 -23.48
C ALA A 87 -44.48 37.87 -23.65
N ALA A 88 -44.96 38.48 -22.56
CA ALA A 88 -46.00 39.50 -22.59
C ALA A 88 -45.55 40.79 -23.30
N GLN A 89 -44.35 41.31 -23.00
CA GLN A 89 -43.80 42.50 -23.66
C GLN A 89 -43.57 42.27 -25.16
N LEU A 90 -43.15 41.06 -25.55
CA LEU A 90 -42.97 40.70 -26.96
C LEU A 90 -44.31 40.59 -27.70
N SER A 91 -45.33 39.99 -27.07
CA SER A 91 -46.70 39.96 -27.62
C SER A 91 -47.30 41.36 -27.77
N THR A 92 -47.12 42.24 -26.80
CA THR A 92 -47.60 43.64 -26.86
C THR A 92 -46.91 44.43 -27.96
N GLY A 93 -45.58 44.28 -28.10
CA GLY A 93 -44.82 44.92 -29.18
C GLY A 93 -45.24 44.45 -30.58
N LEU A 94 -45.55 43.16 -30.72
CA LEU A 94 -46.00 42.57 -31.99
C LEU A 94 -47.42 43.06 -32.36
N ALA A 95 -48.33 43.13 -31.40
CA ALA A 95 -49.67 43.70 -31.60
C ALA A 95 -49.63 45.20 -31.97
N ALA A 96 -48.72 45.97 -31.37
CA ALA A 96 -48.52 47.37 -31.72
C ALA A 96 -47.96 47.55 -33.15
N LEU A 97 -47.06 46.66 -33.57
CA LEU A 97 -46.51 46.65 -34.94
C LEU A 97 -47.58 46.28 -35.97
N GLU A 98 -48.41 45.28 -35.68
CA GLU A 98 -49.55 44.86 -36.51
C GLU A 98 -50.56 46.00 -36.70
N SER A 99 -50.85 46.74 -35.62
CA SER A 99 -51.69 47.95 -35.68
C SER A 99 -51.09 49.06 -36.56
N LYS A 100 -49.77 49.33 -36.46
CA LYS A 100 -49.08 50.32 -37.30
C LYS A 100 -49.06 49.94 -38.79
N VAL A 101 -48.89 48.65 -39.11
CA VAL A 101 -48.98 48.15 -40.49
C VAL A 101 -50.40 48.33 -41.04
N ASN A 102 -51.43 47.98 -40.27
CA ASN A 102 -52.83 48.19 -40.64
C ASN A 102 -53.19 49.67 -40.86
N ALA A 103 -52.67 50.56 -40.01
CA ALA A 103 -52.88 52.00 -40.16
C ALA A 103 -52.19 52.56 -41.43
N SER A 104 -50.97 52.09 -41.73
CA SER A 104 -50.23 52.51 -42.92
C SER A 104 -50.89 52.06 -44.22
N MET A 105 -51.58 50.90 -44.22
CA MET A 105 -52.35 50.42 -45.37
C MET A 105 -53.59 51.29 -45.69
N LYS A 106 -54.25 51.86 -44.68
CA LYS A 106 -55.42 52.74 -44.89
C LYS A 106 -55.07 54.11 -45.48
N GLY A 107 -53.79 54.50 -45.46
CA GLY A 107 -53.32 55.82 -45.87
C GLY A 107 -52.83 55.94 -47.32
N LEU A 108 -52.79 54.86 -48.12
CA LEU A 108 -52.29 54.93 -49.50
C LEU A 108 -53.36 55.43 -50.48
N PRO A 109 -53.12 56.53 -51.24
CA PRO A 109 -54.06 57.04 -52.24
C PRO A 109 -54.13 56.12 -53.47
N VAL A 110 -55.35 55.92 -53.97
CA VAL A 110 -55.79 54.97 -55.03
C VAL A 110 -55.19 55.23 -56.43
N ALA A 111 -54.27 56.18 -56.61
CA ALA A 111 -53.85 56.66 -57.94
C ALA A 111 -52.53 56.06 -58.50
N ALA A 112 -51.92 55.04 -57.89
CA ALA A 112 -50.72 54.37 -58.43
C ALA A 112 -51.05 52.96 -58.97
N GLN A 113 -51.97 52.90 -59.92
CA GLN A 113 -52.57 51.66 -60.44
C GLN A 113 -51.98 51.29 -61.82
N VAL A 114 -50.66 51.08 -61.90
CA VAL A 114 -50.00 50.55 -63.13
C VAL A 114 -49.08 49.35 -62.86
N ASN A 115 -49.03 48.80 -61.62
CA ASN A 115 -48.35 47.52 -61.37
C ASN A 115 -49.00 46.70 -60.21
N SER A 116 -50.33 46.74 -60.13
CA SER A 116 -51.13 46.31 -58.96
C SER A 116 -50.94 44.84 -58.55
N SER A 117 -50.66 43.91 -59.47
CA SER A 117 -50.53 42.49 -59.12
C SER A 117 -49.27 42.14 -58.33
N ALA A 118 -48.16 42.86 -58.52
CA ALA A 118 -46.90 42.60 -57.82
C ALA A 118 -46.90 43.16 -56.39
N THR A 119 -47.50 44.34 -56.20
CA THR A 119 -47.60 45.01 -54.89
C THR A 119 -48.62 44.30 -53.99
N ASP A 120 -49.75 43.85 -54.53
CA ASP A 120 -50.76 43.09 -53.77
C ASP A 120 -50.25 41.71 -53.36
N ALA A 121 -49.47 41.05 -54.23
CA ALA A 121 -48.83 39.77 -53.91
C ALA A 121 -47.77 39.91 -52.80
N ALA A 122 -46.95 40.97 -52.85
CA ALA A 122 -45.96 41.26 -51.81
C ALA A 122 -46.63 41.57 -50.44
N LEU A 123 -47.79 42.23 -50.46
CA LEU A 123 -48.55 42.55 -49.26
C LEU A 123 -49.17 41.31 -48.62
N LEU A 124 -49.80 40.44 -49.42
CA LEU A 124 -50.32 39.15 -48.97
C LEU A 124 -49.21 38.26 -48.40
N GLN A 125 -48.03 38.27 -49.02
CA GLN A 125 -46.86 37.55 -48.53
C GLN A 125 -46.38 38.08 -47.17
N LEU A 126 -46.40 39.41 -46.97
CA LEU A 126 -46.04 40.02 -45.69
C LEU A 126 -47.06 39.68 -44.58
N GLN A 127 -48.35 39.71 -44.89
CA GLN A 127 -49.41 39.30 -43.95
C GLN A 127 -49.27 37.82 -43.55
N ALA A 128 -49.00 36.93 -44.51
CA ALA A 128 -48.74 35.53 -44.24
C ALA A 128 -47.48 35.32 -43.38
N ALA A 129 -46.42 36.10 -43.62
CA ALA A 129 -45.19 36.05 -42.82
C ALA A 129 -45.42 36.53 -41.37
N LEU A 130 -46.23 37.57 -41.17
CA LEU A 130 -46.59 38.07 -39.84
C LEU A 130 -47.40 37.04 -39.05
N ALA A 131 -48.40 36.42 -39.69
CA ALA A 131 -49.19 35.34 -39.08
C ALA A 131 -48.31 34.13 -38.71
N ALA A 132 -47.37 33.75 -39.57
CA ALA A 132 -46.41 32.69 -39.29
C ALA A 132 -45.47 33.04 -38.12
N LEU A 133 -45.06 34.31 -37.99
CA LEU A 133 -44.24 34.76 -36.86
C LEU A 133 -45.03 34.76 -35.54
N GLN A 134 -46.29 35.20 -35.57
CA GLN A 134 -47.18 35.17 -34.42
C GLN A 134 -47.39 33.72 -33.93
N ALA A 135 -47.67 32.78 -34.85
CA ALA A 135 -47.79 31.37 -34.51
C ALA A 135 -46.51 30.78 -33.87
N ARG A 136 -45.33 31.20 -34.33
CA ARG A 136 -44.04 30.80 -33.72
C ARG A 136 -43.86 31.40 -32.32
N LEU A 137 -44.28 32.65 -32.10
CA LEU A 137 -44.23 33.28 -30.78
C LEU A 137 -45.16 32.58 -29.79
N ASP A 138 -46.37 32.25 -30.22
CA ASP A 138 -47.36 31.53 -29.41
C ASP A 138 -46.88 30.11 -29.08
N ALA A 139 -46.15 29.45 -29.98
CA ALA A 139 -45.50 28.17 -29.72
C ALA A 139 -44.30 28.26 -28.76
N LEU A 140 -43.55 29.37 -28.76
CA LEU A 140 -42.37 29.56 -27.90
C LEU A 140 -42.74 29.90 -26.46
N LYS A 141 -43.84 30.62 -26.24
CA LYS A 141 -44.32 31.03 -24.91
C LYS A 141 -44.48 29.87 -23.90
N PRO A 142 -45.16 28.75 -24.23
CA PRO A 142 -45.23 27.61 -23.31
C PRO A 142 -43.88 26.92 -23.11
N GLN A 143 -42.99 26.93 -24.10
CA GLN A 143 -41.63 26.37 -23.96
C GLN A 143 -40.80 27.16 -22.93
N VAL A 144 -40.87 28.50 -22.95
CA VAL A 144 -40.21 29.35 -21.95
C VAL A 144 -40.78 29.14 -20.55
N ALA A 145 -42.11 29.03 -20.42
CA ALA A 145 -42.75 28.75 -19.14
C ALA A 145 -42.33 27.38 -18.57
N SER A 146 -42.27 26.35 -19.43
CA SER A 146 -41.79 25.02 -19.06
C SER A 146 -40.32 25.05 -18.62
N ALA A 147 -39.45 25.73 -19.38
CA ALA A 147 -38.04 25.86 -19.03
C ALA A 147 -37.84 26.58 -17.67
N ASN A 148 -38.64 27.62 -17.40
CA ASN A 148 -38.59 28.33 -16.13
C ASN A 148 -39.05 27.44 -14.95
N ALA A 149 -40.08 26.61 -15.15
CA ALA A 149 -40.51 25.64 -14.15
C ALA A 149 -39.43 24.58 -13.88
N THR A 150 -38.77 24.06 -14.92
CA THR A 150 -37.64 23.12 -14.78
C THR A 150 -36.47 23.76 -14.03
N LEU A 151 -36.15 25.02 -14.29
CA LEU A 151 -35.09 25.75 -13.56
C LEU A 151 -35.44 25.92 -12.07
N GLN A 152 -36.70 26.22 -11.75
CA GLN A 152 -37.14 26.31 -10.35
C GLN A 152 -37.07 24.96 -9.62
N GLN A 153 -37.46 23.87 -10.30
CA GLN A 153 -37.34 22.52 -9.75
C GLN A 153 -35.87 22.13 -9.53
N LEU A 154 -34.99 22.45 -10.49
CA LEU A 154 -33.56 22.18 -10.35
C LEU A 154 -32.94 22.99 -9.21
N ALA A 155 -33.28 24.27 -9.07
CA ALA A 155 -32.81 25.10 -7.97
C ALA A 155 -33.26 24.56 -6.59
N ALA A 156 -34.51 24.09 -6.48
CA ALA A 156 -35.01 23.47 -5.26
C ALA A 156 -34.28 22.15 -4.93
N ALA A 157 -34.03 21.31 -5.93
CA ALA A 157 -33.29 20.06 -5.77
C ALA A 157 -31.84 20.32 -5.32
N THR A 158 -31.14 21.25 -5.98
CA THR A 158 -29.77 21.64 -5.62
C THR A 158 -29.71 22.18 -4.19
N ASN A 159 -30.67 23.02 -3.78
CA ASN A 159 -30.70 23.54 -2.40
C ASN A 159 -30.92 22.43 -1.36
N ALA A 160 -31.74 21.43 -1.67
CA ALA A 160 -31.94 20.27 -0.79
C ALA A 160 -30.66 19.43 -0.68
N GLU A 161 -29.96 19.17 -1.78
CA GLU A 161 -28.67 18.45 -1.77
C GLU A 161 -27.59 19.19 -0.99
N VAL A 162 -27.48 20.52 -1.17
CA VAL A 162 -26.54 21.36 -0.41
C VAL A 162 -26.83 21.30 1.10
N ALA A 163 -28.10 21.29 1.50
CA ALA A 163 -28.47 21.17 2.91
C ALA A 163 -28.08 19.80 3.49
N LEU A 164 -28.27 18.72 2.73
CA LEU A 164 -27.85 17.37 3.14
C LEU A 164 -26.33 17.25 3.27
N LEU A 165 -25.58 17.80 2.31
CA LEU A 165 -24.12 17.81 2.35
C LEU A 165 -23.59 18.58 3.57
N LYS A 166 -24.19 19.74 3.88
CA LYS A 166 -23.81 20.51 5.06
C LYS A 166 -24.06 19.75 6.37
N ALA A 167 -25.20 19.08 6.49
CA ALA A 167 -25.50 18.25 7.66
C ALA A 167 -24.52 17.07 7.81
N ALA A 168 -24.15 16.43 6.69
CA ALA A 168 -23.16 15.36 6.68
C ALA A 168 -21.76 15.84 7.08
N GLU A 169 -21.36 17.04 6.65
CA GLU A 169 -20.09 17.69 7.04
C GLU A 169 -20.05 17.97 8.55
N GLU A 170 -21.11 18.52 9.11
CA GLU A 170 -21.24 18.78 10.55
C GLU A 170 -21.17 17.47 11.38
N GLN A 171 -21.83 16.42 10.90
CA GLN A 171 -21.78 15.09 11.54
C GLN A 171 -20.37 14.48 11.47
N LEU A 172 -19.69 14.60 10.33
CA LEU A 172 -18.32 14.10 10.17
C LEU A 172 -17.35 14.83 11.12
N ALA A 173 -17.50 16.15 11.27
CA ALA A 173 -16.69 16.93 12.21
C ALA A 173 -16.92 16.53 13.68
N ALA A 174 -18.18 16.27 14.05
CA ALA A 174 -18.53 15.79 15.39
C ALA A 174 -17.91 14.40 15.67
N ASN A 175 -18.02 13.47 14.71
CA ASN A 175 -17.45 12.14 14.82
C ASN A 175 -15.92 12.18 14.95
N ALA A 176 -15.24 12.95 14.09
CA ALA A 176 -13.79 13.11 14.14
C ALA A 176 -13.33 13.67 15.51
N THR A 177 -14.06 14.64 16.05
CA THR A 177 -13.77 15.21 17.38
C THR A 177 -13.91 14.17 18.50
N ALA A 178 -14.95 13.34 18.45
CA ALA A 178 -15.18 12.27 19.42
C ALA A 178 -14.10 11.17 19.35
N GLU A 179 -13.72 10.76 18.13
CA GLU A 179 -12.65 9.77 17.92
C GLU A 179 -11.29 10.28 18.42
N ILE A 180 -10.95 11.54 18.14
CA ILE A 180 -9.71 12.16 18.64
C ILE A 180 -9.70 12.19 20.18
N ALA A 181 -10.84 12.50 20.81
CA ALA A 181 -10.96 12.49 22.27
C ALA A 181 -10.76 11.07 22.85
N ALA A 182 -11.36 10.05 22.24
CA ALA A 182 -11.21 8.66 22.64
C ALA A 182 -9.76 8.16 22.50
N ILE A 183 -9.09 8.47 21.38
CA ILE A 183 -7.69 8.13 21.16
C ILE A 183 -6.79 8.80 22.21
N LYS A 184 -7.04 10.08 22.51
CA LYS A 184 -6.29 10.82 23.53
C LYS A 184 -6.41 10.17 24.91
N SER A 185 -7.61 9.77 25.31
CA SER A 185 -7.83 9.04 26.58
C SER A 185 -7.14 7.67 26.58
N GLY A 186 -7.19 6.93 25.47
CA GLY A 186 -6.48 5.65 25.32
C GLY A 186 -4.97 5.78 25.49
N LEU A 187 -4.37 6.79 24.87
CA LEU A 187 -2.93 7.09 24.99
C LEU A 187 -2.53 7.45 26.43
N GLN A 188 -3.37 8.22 27.15
CA GLN A 188 -3.14 8.56 28.55
C GLN A 188 -3.16 7.31 29.44
N LEU A 189 -4.10 6.38 29.20
CA LEU A 189 -4.18 5.13 29.95
C LEU A 189 -2.96 4.23 29.68
N LEU A 190 -2.54 4.12 28.42
CA LEU A 190 -1.34 3.34 28.05
C LEU A 190 -0.08 3.91 28.72
N ALA A 191 0.07 5.24 28.74
CA ALA A 191 1.19 5.90 29.40
C ALA A 191 1.19 5.64 30.92
N ALA A 192 0.03 5.68 31.56
CA ALA A 192 -0.11 5.37 32.99
C ALA A 192 0.25 3.91 33.29
N ASN A 193 -0.27 2.96 32.51
CA ASN A 193 0.02 1.54 32.68
C ASN A 193 1.51 1.22 32.47
N THR A 194 2.11 1.76 31.40
CA THR A 194 3.54 1.58 31.12
C THR A 194 4.40 2.12 32.26
N THR A 195 4.05 3.29 32.80
CA THR A 195 4.77 3.89 33.94
C THR A 195 4.66 3.01 35.19
N ALA A 196 3.48 2.45 35.46
CA ALA A 196 3.26 1.55 36.59
C ALA A 196 4.07 0.24 36.45
N GLU A 197 4.08 -0.37 35.26
CA GLU A 197 4.85 -1.58 34.97
C GLU A 197 6.36 -1.35 35.10
N ILE A 198 6.87 -0.25 34.53
CA ILE A 198 8.29 0.10 34.67
C ILE A 198 8.65 0.29 36.15
N THR A 199 7.80 0.96 36.92
CA THR A 199 8.03 1.16 38.36
C THR A 199 8.05 -0.17 39.11
N SER A 200 7.15 -1.10 38.77
CA SER A 200 7.11 -2.45 39.34
C SER A 200 8.38 -3.26 39.00
N LEU A 201 8.81 -3.23 37.74
CA LEU A 201 10.05 -3.90 37.30
C LEU A 201 11.29 -3.32 37.98
N GLN A 202 11.36 -1.99 38.12
CA GLN A 202 12.46 -1.34 38.84
C GLN A 202 12.48 -1.73 40.33
N ALA A 203 11.31 -1.81 40.97
CA ALA A 203 11.20 -2.28 42.35
C ALA A 203 11.62 -3.76 42.46
N GLY A 204 11.17 -4.61 41.54
CA GLY A 204 11.57 -6.02 41.45
C GLY A 204 13.08 -6.18 41.28
N LEU A 205 13.70 -5.43 40.37
CA LEU A 205 15.15 -5.45 40.14
C LEU A 205 15.93 -5.03 41.39
N LYS A 206 15.49 -3.98 42.10
CA LYS A 206 16.10 -3.56 43.36
C LYS A 206 15.94 -4.60 44.48
N ALA A 207 14.87 -5.38 44.45
CA ALA A 207 14.61 -6.45 45.40
C ALA A 207 15.42 -7.72 45.11
N ILE A 208 16.00 -7.88 43.91
CA ILE A 208 16.93 -8.96 43.62
C ILE A 208 18.20 -8.74 44.46
N ASN A 209 18.28 -9.45 45.57
CA ASN A 209 19.48 -9.50 46.39
C ASN A 209 20.56 -10.34 45.69
N VAL A 210 21.37 -9.68 44.86
CA VAL A 210 22.51 -10.33 44.20
C VAL A 210 23.62 -10.74 45.17
N SER A 211 23.58 -10.32 46.44
CA SER A 211 24.60 -10.68 47.44
C SER A 211 24.61 -12.19 47.76
N ASP A 212 23.48 -12.87 47.54
CA ASP A 212 23.39 -14.32 47.67
C ASP A 212 23.98 -15.05 46.44
N PHE A 213 24.11 -14.36 45.30
CA PHE A 213 24.61 -14.91 44.03
C PHE A 213 26.03 -14.46 43.66
N VAL A 214 26.46 -13.28 44.13
CA VAL A 214 27.75 -12.67 43.81
C VAL A 214 28.41 -12.22 45.11
N ARG A 215 29.32 -13.04 45.64
CA ARG A 215 30.22 -12.64 46.72
C ARG A 215 31.35 -11.79 46.13
N VAL A 216 31.18 -10.47 46.10
CA VAL A 216 32.26 -9.54 45.75
C VAL A 216 33.09 -9.24 47.00
N GLY A 217 34.41 -9.47 46.95
CA GLY A 217 35.35 -9.01 47.98
C GLY A 217 35.73 -10.02 49.07
N THR A 218 35.17 -11.24 49.07
CA THR A 218 35.77 -12.36 49.81
C THR A 218 36.36 -13.35 48.81
N PRO A 219 37.64 -13.77 48.94
CA PRO A 219 38.18 -14.83 48.10
C PRO A 219 37.28 -16.06 48.26
N ILE A 220 36.71 -16.54 47.15
CA ILE A 220 36.07 -17.85 47.13
C ILE A 220 37.17 -18.84 47.50
N ASN A 221 37.10 -19.40 48.70
CA ASN A 221 38.05 -20.39 49.18
C ASN A 221 37.38 -21.76 49.18
N ALA A 222 38.16 -22.83 49.11
CA ALA A 222 37.61 -24.18 49.08
C ALA A 222 36.66 -24.46 50.26
N ALA A 223 36.88 -23.82 51.41
CA ALA A 223 36.02 -23.95 52.58
C ALA A 223 34.57 -23.43 52.36
N THR A 224 34.38 -22.37 51.58
CA THR A 224 33.04 -21.84 51.25
C THR A 224 32.34 -22.61 50.14
N LEU A 225 33.05 -23.48 49.41
CA LEU A 225 32.53 -24.35 48.38
C LEU A 225 32.48 -25.83 48.80
N GLY A 226 32.42 -26.13 50.11
CA GLY A 226 32.34 -27.52 50.60
C GLY A 226 33.57 -28.39 50.27
N GLY A 227 34.74 -27.77 50.11
CA GLY A 227 36.00 -28.42 49.79
C GLY A 227 36.40 -28.38 48.30
N VAL A 228 35.59 -27.78 47.42
CA VAL A 228 35.88 -27.72 45.98
C VAL A 228 36.82 -26.55 45.66
N ALA A 229 37.91 -26.83 44.94
CA ALA A 229 38.88 -25.81 44.55
C ALA A 229 38.22 -24.71 43.68
N PRO A 230 38.54 -23.41 43.90
CA PRO A 230 37.92 -22.26 43.20
C PRO A 230 38.04 -22.31 41.67
N ASN A 231 39.00 -23.07 41.15
CA ASN A 231 39.29 -23.31 39.74
C ASN A 231 38.11 -24.01 39.00
N GLY A 232 37.07 -24.43 39.72
CA GLY A 232 35.90 -25.11 39.18
C GLY A 232 34.70 -24.22 38.82
N TYR A 233 34.64 -22.96 39.27
CA TYR A 233 33.33 -22.27 39.33
C TYR A 233 33.05 -21.16 38.30
N VAL A 234 34.04 -20.69 37.55
CA VAL A 234 33.80 -19.89 36.33
C VAL A 234 34.84 -20.27 35.29
N ARG A 235 34.61 -21.36 34.56
CA ARG A 235 35.37 -21.62 33.34
C ARG A 235 34.64 -20.90 32.22
N VAL A 236 35.06 -19.67 31.92
CA VAL A 236 34.88 -19.19 30.55
C VAL A 236 35.61 -20.20 29.68
N PRO A 237 34.94 -20.86 28.72
CA PRO A 237 35.62 -21.79 27.84
C PRO A 237 36.80 -21.05 27.20
N THR A 238 38.00 -21.58 27.33
CA THR A 238 39.21 -21.02 26.68
C THR A 238 39.46 -21.67 25.31
N GLN A 239 38.67 -22.69 24.99
CA GLN A 239 38.74 -23.48 23.77
C GLN A 239 37.39 -24.17 23.52
N VAL A 240 37.12 -24.54 22.28
CA VAL A 240 36.04 -25.45 21.90
C VAL A 240 36.67 -26.82 21.68
N VAL A 241 36.10 -27.88 22.26
CA VAL A 241 36.65 -29.23 22.12
C VAL A 241 35.82 -30.06 21.15
N LEU A 242 36.47 -30.55 20.11
CA LEU A 242 35.91 -31.55 19.20
C LEU A 242 36.29 -32.96 19.70
N PHE A 243 35.29 -33.82 19.85
CA PHE A 243 35.46 -35.21 20.27
C PHE A 243 34.50 -36.11 19.50
N ALA A 244 34.72 -37.42 19.50
CA ALA A 244 33.81 -38.39 18.89
C ALA A 244 33.03 -39.17 19.96
N LEU A 245 31.82 -39.62 19.59
CA LEU A 245 31.14 -40.67 20.37
C LEU A 245 32.01 -41.94 20.40
N PRO A 246 31.98 -42.71 21.51
CA PRO A 246 32.78 -43.93 21.63
C PRO A 246 32.33 -44.99 20.63
N ASP A 247 31.02 -45.12 20.44
CA ASP A 247 30.42 -46.05 19.49
C ASP A 247 30.04 -45.35 18.19
N ARG A 248 30.26 -46.06 17.09
CA ARG A 248 29.77 -45.67 15.77
C ARG A 248 28.25 -45.78 15.72
N LYS A 249 27.61 -44.92 14.93
CA LYS A 249 26.15 -44.83 14.79
C LYS A 249 25.73 -44.89 13.33
N THR A 250 24.56 -45.46 13.07
CA THR A 250 23.89 -45.36 11.78
C THR A 250 23.33 -43.94 11.59
N GLY A 251 22.79 -43.65 10.42
CA GLY A 251 22.17 -42.34 10.12
C GLY A 251 20.93 -42.02 10.96
N SER A 252 20.35 -42.99 11.69
CA SER A 252 19.18 -42.80 12.55
C SER A 252 19.60 -42.32 13.95
N LEU A 253 20.00 -41.05 14.03
CA LEU A 253 20.44 -40.40 15.27
C LEU A 253 19.28 -39.83 16.10
N GLY A 254 18.04 -39.94 15.63
CA GLY A 254 16.86 -39.35 16.27
C GLY A 254 16.70 -37.86 15.95
N GLY A 255 17.16 -37.44 14.77
CA GLY A 255 17.19 -36.04 14.36
C GLY A 255 18.21 -35.22 15.15
N ARG A 256 18.12 -33.89 15.04
CA ARG A 256 19.02 -32.96 15.74
C ARG A 256 19.00 -33.16 17.26
N ALA A 257 17.81 -33.25 17.84
CA ALA A 257 17.66 -33.41 19.29
C ALA A 257 18.23 -34.73 19.79
N GLY A 258 18.01 -35.84 19.07
CA GLY A 258 18.59 -37.14 19.41
C GLY A 258 20.12 -37.15 19.30
N ALA A 259 20.67 -36.56 18.24
CA ALA A 259 22.12 -36.44 18.06
C ALA A 259 22.77 -35.61 19.17
N ASP A 260 22.19 -34.45 19.52
CA ASP A 260 22.67 -33.61 20.63
C ASP A 260 22.58 -34.35 21.97
N ALA A 261 21.50 -35.12 22.22
CA ALA A 261 21.36 -35.90 23.44
C ALA A 261 22.43 -37.01 23.57
N LEU A 262 22.83 -37.62 22.45
CA LEU A 262 23.95 -38.56 22.42
C LEU A 262 25.27 -37.87 22.81
N CYS A 263 25.55 -36.68 22.29
CA CYS A 263 26.74 -35.91 22.65
C CYS A 263 26.74 -35.45 24.12
N GLN A 264 25.59 -35.02 24.64
CA GLN A 264 25.45 -34.56 26.02
C GLN A 264 25.67 -35.68 27.05
N SER A 265 25.28 -36.92 26.70
CA SER A 265 25.39 -38.10 27.57
C SER A 265 26.64 -38.96 27.30
N ALA A 266 27.47 -38.58 26.32
CA ALA A 266 28.65 -39.35 25.94
C ALA A 266 29.67 -39.45 27.08
N THR A 267 30.15 -40.66 27.35
CA THR A 267 31.24 -40.90 28.31
C THR A 267 32.58 -40.33 27.84
N SER A 268 32.75 -40.15 26.52
CA SER A 268 33.91 -39.49 25.92
C SER A 268 33.85 -37.96 25.98
N ARG A 269 32.76 -37.37 26.50
CA ARG A 269 32.63 -35.92 26.63
C ARG A 269 33.70 -35.38 27.59
N PRO A 270 34.52 -34.41 27.17
CA PRO A 270 35.52 -33.81 28.03
C PRO A 270 34.89 -33.21 29.30
N PRO A 271 35.47 -33.45 30.49
CA PRO A 271 34.95 -32.88 31.73
C PRO A 271 35.12 -31.36 31.75
N GLY A 272 34.20 -30.65 32.41
CA GLY A 272 34.27 -29.20 32.60
C GLY A 272 33.52 -28.36 31.57
N TYR A 273 32.87 -28.98 30.58
CA TYR A 273 31.98 -28.30 29.62
C TYR A 273 30.52 -28.58 29.97
N LEU A 274 29.69 -27.52 29.96
CA LEU A 274 28.27 -27.63 30.27
C LEU A 274 27.44 -28.06 29.06
N ASN A 275 27.86 -27.61 27.87
CA ASN A 275 27.18 -27.91 26.62
C ASN A 275 28.00 -28.89 25.80
N ALA A 276 27.33 -29.90 25.24
CA ALA A 276 27.85 -30.67 24.13
C ALA A 276 26.78 -30.86 23.06
N ARG A 277 27.16 -30.71 21.79
CA ARG A 277 26.25 -30.81 20.64
C ARG A 277 26.86 -31.60 19.50
N ALA A 278 26.02 -32.26 18.71
CA ALA A 278 26.47 -33.00 17.55
C ALA A 278 26.95 -32.04 16.47
N PHE A 279 28.12 -32.35 15.91
CA PHE A 279 28.76 -31.57 14.85
C PHE A 279 28.26 -32.03 13.49
N LEU A 280 26.99 -31.72 13.21
CA LEU A 280 26.23 -32.18 12.05
C LEU A 280 25.37 -31.03 11.52
N SER A 281 25.15 -30.99 10.21
CA SER A 281 24.09 -30.13 9.66
C SER A 281 22.77 -30.89 9.54
N PHE A 282 21.66 -30.18 9.70
CA PHE A 282 20.31 -30.73 9.62
C PHE A 282 19.43 -29.85 8.71
N TYR A 283 18.73 -30.48 7.78
CA TYR A 283 17.83 -29.88 6.82
C TYR A 283 16.42 -30.40 7.08
N VAL A 284 15.49 -29.48 7.28
CA VAL A 284 14.07 -29.78 7.23
C VAL A 284 13.59 -29.47 5.82
N VAL A 285 13.07 -30.48 5.11
CA VAL A 285 12.43 -30.29 3.82
C VAL A 285 11.30 -29.26 3.96
N GLY A 286 11.39 -28.16 3.21
CA GLY A 286 10.40 -27.06 3.28
C GLY A 286 10.76 -25.91 4.22
N SER A 287 11.89 -25.97 4.91
CA SER A 287 12.44 -24.83 5.67
C SER A 287 13.55 -24.14 4.90
N ALA A 288 13.47 -22.81 4.76
CA ALA A 288 14.54 -21.99 4.20
C ALA A 288 15.75 -21.84 5.14
N THR A 289 15.58 -22.19 6.43
CA THR A 289 16.64 -22.19 7.44
C THR A 289 16.97 -23.63 7.79
N GLY A 290 17.99 -24.19 7.13
CA GLY A 290 18.65 -25.38 7.62
C GLY A 290 19.45 -25.05 8.88
N ASP A 291 19.60 -26.01 9.77
CA ASP A 291 20.48 -25.94 10.92
C ASP A 291 21.87 -26.38 10.47
N ALA A 292 22.61 -25.42 9.92
CA ALA A 292 23.93 -25.65 9.35
C ALA A 292 25.01 -25.62 10.42
N VAL A 293 26.08 -26.38 10.20
CA VAL A 293 27.28 -26.31 11.04
C VAL A 293 27.78 -24.86 11.10
N LYS A 294 27.84 -24.14 9.97
CA LYS A 294 28.27 -22.73 9.95
C LYS A 294 27.50 -21.82 10.90
N ASP A 295 26.24 -22.14 11.21
CA ASP A 295 25.33 -21.32 12.01
C ASP A 295 25.29 -21.74 13.49
N MET A 296 26.04 -22.78 13.89
CA MET A 296 26.09 -23.24 15.28
C MET A 296 26.48 -22.15 16.30
N PRO A 297 27.39 -21.20 16.00
CA PRO A 297 27.63 -20.06 16.89
C PRO A 297 26.38 -19.25 17.20
N THR A 298 25.61 -18.89 16.18
CA THR A 298 24.38 -18.09 16.34
C THR A 298 23.25 -18.91 16.96
N ASN A 299 23.11 -20.18 16.57
CA ASN A 299 22.00 -21.03 17.02
C ASN A 299 22.20 -21.58 18.44
N TYR A 300 23.45 -21.80 18.86
CA TYR A 300 23.77 -22.53 20.09
C TYR A 300 24.79 -21.85 21.00
N GLY A 301 25.34 -20.71 20.60
CA GLY A 301 26.32 -19.98 21.40
C GLY A 301 27.72 -20.59 21.36
N VAL A 302 28.08 -21.36 20.31
CA VAL A 302 29.46 -21.83 20.12
C VAL A 302 30.39 -20.62 19.99
N PRO A 303 31.43 -20.47 20.83
CA PRO A 303 32.35 -19.34 20.74
C PRO A 303 33.11 -19.32 19.40
N THR A 304 33.12 -18.17 18.72
CA THR A 304 33.75 -18.03 17.40
C THR A 304 35.22 -17.67 17.44
N ASN A 305 35.70 -17.11 18.56
CA ASN A 305 37.03 -16.54 18.75
C ASN A 305 37.98 -17.44 19.56
N LEU A 306 37.56 -18.65 19.91
CA LEU A 306 38.35 -19.60 20.66
C LEU A 306 38.97 -20.66 19.75
N PRO A 307 40.15 -21.23 20.10
CA PRO A 307 40.74 -22.35 19.36
C PRO A 307 39.88 -23.60 19.45
N ILE A 308 39.87 -24.38 18.36
CA ILE A 308 39.17 -25.66 18.28
C ILE A 308 40.25 -26.74 18.43
N VAL A 309 40.12 -27.53 19.48
CA VAL A 309 41.10 -28.57 19.84
C VAL A 309 40.44 -29.93 19.99
N SER A 310 41.21 -31.01 19.95
CA SER A 310 40.72 -32.33 20.35
C SER A 310 40.63 -32.48 21.86
N ALA A 311 40.01 -33.57 22.33
CA ALA A 311 40.00 -33.94 23.75
C ALA A 311 41.41 -34.08 24.37
N ASN A 312 42.44 -34.28 23.54
CA ASN A 312 43.85 -34.36 23.95
C ASN A 312 44.59 -33.01 23.84
N ASN A 313 43.87 -31.89 23.70
CA ASN A 313 44.41 -30.55 23.53
C ASN A 313 45.30 -30.36 22.28
N ILE A 314 45.07 -31.14 21.22
CA ILE A 314 45.75 -30.94 19.94
C ILE A 314 44.94 -29.93 19.12
N LEU A 315 45.59 -28.86 18.66
CA LEU A 315 44.97 -27.81 17.87
C LEU A 315 44.53 -28.33 16.49
N LEU A 316 43.25 -28.22 16.18
CA LEU A 316 42.65 -28.54 14.89
C LEU A 316 42.51 -27.29 14.02
N ALA A 317 41.99 -26.21 14.60
CA ALA A 317 41.81 -24.92 13.95
C ALA A 317 41.96 -23.77 14.94
N ALA A 318 42.49 -22.64 14.48
CA ALA A 318 42.73 -21.47 15.34
C ALA A 318 41.43 -20.83 15.87
N ASN A 319 40.33 -20.96 15.14
CA ASN A 319 39.01 -20.47 15.48
C ASN A 319 37.93 -21.08 14.57
N TRP A 320 36.66 -20.69 14.77
CA TRP A 320 35.52 -21.23 14.01
C TRP A 320 35.60 -20.92 12.51
N ALA A 321 36.02 -19.71 12.15
CA ALA A 321 36.18 -19.31 10.75
C ALA A 321 37.29 -20.12 10.06
N ALA A 322 38.41 -20.36 10.75
CA ALA A 322 39.50 -21.19 10.24
C ALA A 322 39.06 -22.65 10.02
N LEU A 323 38.26 -23.19 10.95
CA LEU A 323 37.70 -24.54 10.86
C LEU A 323 36.90 -24.73 9.56
N LEU A 324 36.07 -23.76 9.19
CA LEU A 324 35.15 -23.83 8.02
C LEU A 324 35.68 -23.12 6.76
N SER A 325 36.94 -22.70 6.75
CA SER A 325 37.51 -21.91 5.65
C SER A 325 37.74 -22.71 4.36
N GLY A 326 37.59 -24.03 4.40
CA GLY A 326 38.03 -24.94 3.34
C GLY A 326 39.56 -25.10 3.24
N SER A 327 40.33 -24.37 4.05
CA SER A 327 41.78 -24.57 4.16
C SER A 327 42.08 -25.85 4.96
N PRO A 328 43.26 -26.47 4.75
CA PRO A 328 43.67 -27.60 5.55
C PRO A 328 43.69 -27.27 7.05
N LEU A 329 43.19 -28.18 7.87
CA LEU A 329 43.33 -28.19 9.32
C LEU A 329 44.80 -28.37 9.71
N ASN A 330 45.14 -28.01 10.95
CA ASN A 330 46.51 -28.18 11.46
C ASN A 330 46.96 -29.65 11.50
N THR A 331 46.02 -30.59 11.61
CA THR A 331 46.23 -32.03 11.57
C THR A 331 44.93 -32.75 11.21
N SER A 332 44.99 -34.05 10.91
CA SER A 332 43.79 -34.87 10.69
C SER A 332 43.07 -35.19 12.01
N PHE A 333 41.81 -35.61 11.94
CA PHE A 333 41.05 -36.00 13.14
C PHE A 333 41.65 -37.21 13.84
N VAL A 334 42.23 -38.15 13.09
CA VAL A 334 43.03 -39.26 13.64
C VAL A 334 44.32 -38.73 14.29
N GLY A 335 45.04 -37.84 13.61
CA GLY A 335 46.28 -37.25 14.14
C GLY A 335 46.08 -36.43 15.41
N ALA A 336 44.89 -35.82 15.57
CA ALA A 336 44.49 -35.14 16.81
C ALA A 336 43.92 -36.08 17.88
N GLY A 337 43.70 -37.36 17.58
CA GLY A 337 43.08 -38.32 18.48
C GLY A 337 41.59 -38.05 18.77
N VAL A 338 40.88 -37.38 17.86
CA VAL A 338 39.40 -37.21 17.94
C VAL A 338 38.71 -38.56 17.75
N VAL A 339 39.27 -39.40 16.88
CA VAL A 339 38.93 -40.82 16.72
C VAL A 339 40.16 -41.68 16.97
N PRO A 340 39.99 -42.93 17.44
CA PRO A 340 41.11 -43.86 17.56
C PRO A 340 41.80 -44.09 16.20
N SER A 341 43.09 -44.44 16.24
CA SER A 341 43.90 -44.71 15.04
C SER A 341 43.21 -45.69 14.09
N ALA A 342 43.08 -45.29 12.82
CA ALA A 342 42.32 -46.02 11.81
C ALA A 342 42.76 -47.49 11.70
N PRO A 343 41.86 -48.47 11.91
CA PRO A 343 42.09 -49.85 11.51
C PRO A 343 42.03 -49.97 9.97
N PRO A 344 42.47 -51.10 9.37
CA PRO A 344 42.74 -51.21 7.94
C PRO A 344 41.51 -51.13 7.00
N ASN A 345 40.30 -50.87 7.52
CA ASN A 345 39.06 -50.94 6.75
C ASN A 345 38.54 -49.55 6.33
N TYR A 346 38.16 -49.41 5.05
CA TYR A 346 37.69 -48.16 4.45
C TYR A 346 36.50 -47.48 5.16
N LEU A 347 35.59 -48.23 5.79
CA LEU A 347 34.42 -47.63 6.45
C LEU A 347 34.74 -46.95 7.80
N GLU A 348 35.93 -47.17 8.35
CA GLU A 348 36.38 -46.58 9.63
C GLU A 348 36.99 -45.19 9.45
N THR A 349 37.23 -44.77 8.22
CA THR A 349 37.83 -43.48 7.91
C THR A 349 36.79 -42.36 7.75
N TYR A 350 35.52 -42.60 8.10
CA TYR A 350 34.45 -41.64 7.86
C TYR A 350 33.66 -41.29 9.12
N PHE A 351 33.15 -40.06 9.14
CA PHE A 351 32.20 -39.58 10.15
C PHE A 351 30.98 -38.95 9.48
N TRP A 352 29.82 -39.03 10.14
CA TRP A 352 28.63 -38.32 9.69
C TRP A 352 28.84 -36.81 9.84
N PHE A 353 28.48 -36.04 8.82
CA PHE A 353 28.69 -34.59 8.83
C PHE A 353 27.53 -33.81 8.20
N GLY A 354 26.96 -34.29 7.09
CA GLY A 354 25.76 -33.70 6.46
C GLY A 354 25.97 -32.32 5.85
N THR A 355 27.20 -31.92 5.59
CA THR A 355 27.54 -30.54 5.20
C THR A 355 28.65 -30.49 4.15
N TYR A 356 28.80 -29.34 3.49
CA TYR A 356 29.93 -29.01 2.63
C TYR A 356 31.13 -28.51 3.44
N ALA A 357 32.28 -28.32 2.78
CA ALA A 357 33.52 -27.89 3.43
C ALA A 357 33.40 -26.53 4.14
N ASP A 358 32.49 -25.67 3.66
CA ASP A 358 32.16 -24.35 4.20
C ASP A 358 31.15 -24.40 5.38
N GLY A 359 30.75 -25.60 5.83
CA GLY A 359 29.77 -25.78 6.88
C GLY A 359 28.32 -25.55 6.44
N GLN A 360 28.03 -25.41 5.14
CA GLN A 360 26.67 -25.33 4.63
C GLN A 360 25.98 -26.69 4.54
N VAL A 361 24.68 -26.70 4.78
CA VAL A 361 23.81 -27.88 4.74
C VAL A 361 23.91 -28.59 3.38
N ALA A 362 24.25 -29.88 3.39
CA ALA A 362 24.16 -30.74 2.21
C ALA A 362 22.76 -31.39 2.13
N SER A 363 22.33 -31.78 0.93
CA SER A 363 21.02 -32.44 0.74
C SER A 363 20.94 -33.86 1.31
N ASN A 364 22.09 -34.55 1.40
CA ASN A 364 22.18 -35.94 1.86
C ASN A 364 22.45 -35.98 3.36
N GLN A 365 21.41 -36.24 4.16
CA GLN A 365 21.49 -36.24 5.62
C GLN A 365 20.64 -37.34 6.27
N CYS A 366 20.47 -38.49 5.62
CA CYS A 366 19.73 -39.61 6.21
C CYS A 366 18.32 -39.25 6.71
N ALA A 367 17.56 -38.55 5.86
CA ALA A 367 16.24 -38.00 6.19
C ALA A 367 16.26 -37.12 7.46
N GLY A 368 17.21 -36.18 7.53
CA GLY A 368 17.41 -35.34 8.71
C GLY A 368 17.87 -36.16 9.92
N TRP A 369 18.73 -37.15 9.70
CA TRP A 369 19.28 -38.06 10.70
C TRP A 369 18.23 -38.89 11.45
N THR A 370 17.17 -39.29 10.76
CA THR A 370 16.09 -40.14 11.29
C THR A 370 16.00 -41.50 10.61
N SER A 371 16.80 -41.73 9.55
CA SER A 371 16.78 -42.97 8.78
C SER A 371 18.08 -43.75 8.88
N ALA A 372 17.96 -45.07 8.97
CA ALA A 372 19.04 -46.03 8.78
C ALA A 372 18.80 -46.91 7.54
N ALA A 373 17.92 -46.49 6.62
CA ALA A 373 17.60 -47.26 5.42
C ALA A 373 18.76 -47.29 4.43
N GLY A 374 18.89 -48.40 3.68
CA GLY A 374 19.88 -48.51 2.62
C GLY A 374 19.57 -47.71 1.36
N SER A 375 18.33 -47.24 1.19
CA SER A 375 17.95 -46.33 0.12
C SER A 375 18.34 -44.87 0.38
N ASP A 376 18.64 -44.53 1.64
CA ASP A 376 18.94 -43.16 2.05
C ASP A 376 20.45 -42.94 2.15
N TYR A 377 20.87 -41.71 1.90
CA TYR A 377 22.28 -41.32 1.90
C TYR A 377 22.55 -40.16 2.86
N GLY A 378 23.70 -40.22 3.51
CA GLY A 378 24.26 -39.15 4.33
C GLY A 378 25.59 -38.70 3.76
N ARG A 379 25.85 -37.39 3.80
CA ARG A 379 27.18 -36.83 3.49
C ARG A 379 28.12 -37.08 4.67
N THR A 380 29.31 -37.57 4.38
CA THR A 380 30.36 -37.84 5.37
C THR A 380 31.47 -36.80 5.31
N GLY A 381 32.35 -36.80 6.32
CA GLY A 381 33.71 -36.29 6.22
C GLY A 381 34.73 -37.43 6.39
N VAL A 382 36.01 -37.16 6.13
CA VAL A 382 37.09 -38.16 6.23
C VAL A 382 37.92 -37.91 7.48
N THR A 383 38.14 -38.92 8.31
CA THR A 383 38.87 -38.79 9.58
C THR A 383 40.38 -38.67 9.40
N LEU A 384 40.91 -39.17 8.28
CA LEU A 384 42.32 -39.12 7.90
C LEU A 384 42.71 -37.84 7.14
N SER A 385 41.73 -37.07 6.63
CA SER A 385 42.03 -35.80 5.98
C SER A 385 42.21 -34.70 7.01
N ALA A 386 43.04 -33.72 6.67
CA ALA A 386 43.11 -32.45 7.38
C ALA A 386 42.08 -31.49 6.77
N SER A 387 40.82 -31.91 6.60
CA SER A 387 39.77 -31.11 5.96
C SER A 387 38.39 -31.60 6.41
N LEU A 388 37.41 -30.69 6.47
CA LEU A 388 36.07 -31.03 6.93
C LEU A 388 35.15 -31.62 5.84
N GLY A 389 35.36 -31.29 4.56
CA GLY A 389 34.35 -31.50 3.51
C GLY A 389 34.70 -32.46 2.37
N ASP A 390 35.77 -33.24 2.50
CA ASP A 390 36.25 -34.14 1.43
C ASP A 390 35.57 -35.52 1.43
N GLY A 391 34.50 -35.68 2.21
CA GLY A 391 33.79 -36.95 2.30
C GLY A 391 32.83 -37.19 1.14
N VAL A 392 32.56 -38.48 0.93
CA VAL A 392 31.60 -39.00 -0.05
C VAL A 392 30.20 -39.05 0.56
N VAL A 393 29.24 -39.56 -0.22
CA VAL A 393 27.96 -40.00 0.33
C VAL A 393 28.06 -41.46 0.75
N ALA A 394 27.48 -41.80 1.90
CA ALA A 394 27.41 -43.16 2.40
C ALA A 394 25.96 -43.54 2.70
N ASN A 395 25.61 -44.82 2.52
CA ASN A 395 24.28 -45.31 2.88
C ASN A 395 24.06 -45.19 4.39
N CYS A 396 22.84 -44.82 4.79
CA CYS A 396 22.52 -44.51 6.18
C CYS A 396 22.51 -45.70 7.12
N TYR A 397 22.52 -46.95 6.61
CA TYR A 397 22.69 -48.14 7.45
C TYR A 397 24.14 -48.32 7.94
N ASN A 398 25.11 -47.64 7.35
CA ASN A 398 26.52 -47.75 7.77
C ASN A 398 26.72 -47.14 9.16
N ALA A 399 27.44 -47.85 10.03
CA ALA A 399 27.85 -47.33 11.32
C ALA A 399 29.14 -46.51 11.18
N LEU A 400 29.04 -45.18 11.26
CA LEU A 400 30.16 -44.24 11.14
C LEU A 400 30.39 -43.47 12.45
N HIS A 401 31.52 -42.77 12.55
CA HIS A 401 31.77 -41.88 13.67
C HIS A 401 30.77 -40.71 13.69
N VAL A 402 30.44 -40.23 14.89
CA VAL A 402 29.68 -39.00 15.09
C VAL A 402 30.54 -38.07 15.93
N PHE A 403 30.80 -36.88 15.41
CA PHE A 403 31.56 -35.86 16.13
C PHE A 403 30.64 -34.98 16.94
N CYS A 404 31.17 -34.49 18.05
CA CYS A 404 30.51 -33.65 19.02
C CYS A 404 31.44 -32.48 19.36
N LEU A 405 30.84 -31.32 19.61
CA LEU A 405 31.51 -30.15 20.16
C LEU A 405 31.15 -30.01 21.64
N ALA A 406 32.13 -29.72 22.49
CA ALA A 406 31.93 -29.31 23.87
C ALA A 406 32.42 -27.87 24.05
N PHE A 407 31.59 -27.02 24.67
CA PHE A 407 31.84 -25.58 24.85
C PHE A 407 31.09 -24.98 26.06
#